data_AF-A0A0N8W7X2-F1
#
_entry.id   AF-A0A0N8W7X2-F1
#
_cell.length_a   1.000
_cell.length_b   1.000
_cell.length_c   1.000
_cell.angle_alpha   90.00
_cell.angle_beta   90.00
_cell.angle_gamma   90.00
#
_symmetry.space_group_name_H-M   'P 1'
#
loop_
_entity.id
_entity.type
_entity.pdbx_description
1 polymer ?
#
loop_
_entity_poly.entity_id
_entity_poly.type
_entity_poly.pdbx_seq_one_letter_code
_entity_poly.pdbx_strand_id
1 'polypeptide(L)'
;MTKIIKGIEKHHNILTIVLSGIGIGLIAYYDYCGSVCSYLKGDILGIDLKWIGIAFMAAIIFFAIFKQDFWIRAFLSTGLGVEVYLYAFQIRNEVCCPFCLAFSIIILLSFIINYKVPSAWYHKRSRMWLYFLGEVDFPMFKIQKLPLLLFSLLGYLTILLTFSGSVIPAYGQESNHRVPTFGKGDYEIIMFTDYFCTPCRRIDIKAEHLLKELLSSNKVKVTFIDVPFNKTTPLYAKYYLYAVNADSETDGVFKIRKVLFDAAQGKNIHNEDQLIDYLKKQNISWKKMGEKVVFPMLNAAIIENNINATPTCVIRHSAADIKKFVGDTNIWKGLTELKSQLIKN
;
A
#
# COMPACT_ATOMS: atom_id res chain seq x y z
N MET A 1 -31.77 -23.57 -12.88
CA MET A 1 -31.60 -22.12 -13.10
C MET A 1 -32.84 -21.31 -12.67
N THR A 2 -34.07 -21.73 -13.02
CA THR A 2 -35.34 -21.05 -12.68
C THR A 2 -35.69 -20.94 -11.19
N LYS A 3 -35.32 -21.92 -10.34
CA LYS A 3 -35.51 -21.83 -8.88
C LYS A 3 -34.59 -20.80 -8.21
N ILE A 4 -33.35 -20.66 -8.70
CA ILE A 4 -32.36 -19.72 -8.16
C ILE A 4 -32.77 -18.28 -8.49
N ILE A 5 -33.15 -18.01 -9.75
CA ILE A 5 -33.62 -16.68 -10.18
C ILE A 5 -34.86 -16.24 -9.39
N LYS A 6 -35.85 -17.14 -9.23
CA LYS A 6 -37.04 -16.87 -8.40
C LYS A 6 -36.71 -16.63 -6.92
N GLY A 7 -35.69 -17.32 -6.39
CA GLY A 7 -35.20 -17.11 -5.04
C GLY A 7 -34.52 -15.74 -4.87
N ILE A 8 -33.74 -15.31 -5.85
CA ILE A 8 -33.09 -14.00 -5.87
C ILE A 8 -34.13 -12.88 -5.95
N GLU A 9 -35.11 -12.97 -6.85
CA GLU A 9 -36.19 -11.97 -6.94
C GLU A 9 -36.97 -11.82 -5.62
N LYS A 10 -37.20 -12.94 -4.91
CA LYS A 10 -37.92 -12.92 -3.63
C LYS A 10 -37.12 -12.28 -2.49
N HIS A 11 -35.79 -12.39 -2.52
CA HIS A 11 -34.91 -11.99 -1.41
C HIS A 11 -33.89 -10.90 -1.78
N HIS A 12 -34.04 -10.23 -2.93
CA HIS A 12 -33.08 -9.24 -3.43
C HIS A 12 -32.78 -8.12 -2.43
N ASN A 13 -33.78 -7.64 -1.67
CA ASN A 13 -33.57 -6.63 -0.63
C ASN A 13 -32.66 -7.12 0.51
N ILE A 14 -32.83 -8.37 0.96
CA ILE A 14 -31.98 -8.97 2.00
C ILE A 14 -30.57 -9.17 1.47
N LEU A 15 -30.43 -9.69 0.24
CA LEU A 15 -29.12 -9.86 -0.40
C LEU A 15 -28.39 -8.53 -0.59
N THR A 16 -29.12 -7.47 -0.94
CA THR A 16 -28.57 -6.11 -1.07
C THR A 16 -28.06 -5.59 0.27
N ILE A 17 -28.84 -5.76 1.36
CA ILE A 17 -28.41 -5.38 2.71
C ILE A 17 -27.13 -6.13 3.11
N VAL A 18 -27.08 -7.44 2.87
CA VAL A 18 -25.90 -8.27 3.20
C VAL A 18 -24.67 -7.80 2.41
N LEU A 19 -24.80 -7.60 1.11
CA LEU A 19 -23.69 -7.13 0.26
C LEU A 19 -23.21 -5.73 0.65
N SER A 20 -24.12 -4.81 0.94
CA SER A 20 -23.75 -3.48 1.43
C SER A 20 -23.09 -3.53 2.80
N GLY A 21 -23.53 -4.42 3.68
CA GLY A 21 -22.87 -4.69 4.97
C GLY A 21 -21.45 -5.23 4.80
N ILE A 22 -21.24 -6.15 3.86
CA ILE A 22 -19.90 -6.64 3.50
C ILE A 22 -19.05 -5.49 2.94
N GLY A 23 -19.63 -4.62 2.10
CA GLY A 23 -18.96 -3.42 1.59
C GLY A 23 -18.46 -2.48 2.68
N ILE A 24 -19.30 -2.18 3.68
CA ILE A 24 -18.91 -1.38 4.86
C ILE A 24 -17.83 -2.12 5.66
N GLY A 25 -17.99 -3.42 5.89
CA GLY A 25 -17.02 -4.25 6.58
C GLY A 25 -15.65 -4.25 5.89
N LEU A 26 -15.62 -4.25 4.55
CA LEU A 26 -14.40 -4.18 3.76
C LEU A 26 -13.70 -2.83 3.92
N ILE A 27 -14.45 -1.72 3.92
CA ILE A 27 -13.90 -0.38 4.17
C ILE A 27 -13.35 -0.26 5.60
N ALA A 28 -14.10 -0.75 6.59
CA ALA A 28 -13.68 -0.72 8.00
C ALA A 28 -12.45 -1.61 8.24
N TYR A 29 -12.41 -2.78 7.61
CA TYR A 29 -11.26 -3.69 7.67
C TYR A 29 -10.01 -3.06 7.04
N TYR A 30 -10.14 -2.35 5.92
CA TYR A 30 -9.03 -1.60 5.32
C TYR A 30 -8.46 -0.54 6.28
N ASP A 31 -9.32 0.23 6.95
CA ASP A 31 -8.90 1.27 7.90
C ASP A 31 -8.15 0.66 9.11
N TYR A 32 -8.61 -0.49 9.60
CA TYR A 32 -7.99 -1.19 10.74
C TYR A 32 -6.70 -1.94 10.37
N CYS A 33 -6.70 -2.70 9.27
CA CYS A 33 -5.59 -3.56 8.89
C CYS A 33 -4.47 -2.86 8.10
N GLY A 34 -4.66 -1.61 7.64
CA GLY A 34 -3.59 -0.77 7.06
C GLY A 34 -2.75 -1.50 6.01
N SER A 35 -3.43 -2.05 5.01
CA SER A 35 -2.91 -3.00 4.02
C SER A 35 -2.27 -2.33 2.80
N VAL A 36 -1.94 -3.14 1.79
CA VAL A 36 -1.26 -2.85 0.50
C VAL A 36 -1.92 -1.77 -0.38
N CYS A 37 -2.88 -0.97 0.12
CA CYS A 37 -3.48 0.16 -0.59
C CYS A 37 -3.37 1.49 0.17
N SER A 38 -2.53 1.60 1.19
CA SER A 38 -2.34 2.86 1.94
C SER A 38 -1.75 4.01 1.10
N TYR A 39 -1.16 3.69 -0.06
CA TYR A 39 -0.66 4.67 -1.03
C TYR A 39 -1.78 5.34 -1.85
N LEU A 40 -2.97 4.75 -1.90
CA LEU A 40 -4.09 5.26 -2.69
C LEU A 40 -4.94 6.13 -1.75
N LYS A 41 -4.66 7.43 -1.76
CA LYS A 41 -5.47 8.41 -1.03
C LYS A 41 -6.30 9.20 -2.03
N GLY A 42 -7.60 9.24 -1.76
CA GLY A 42 -8.54 10.03 -2.54
C GLY A 42 -9.53 10.67 -1.60
N ASP A 43 -9.81 11.93 -1.86
CA ASP A 43 -10.90 12.66 -1.25
C ASP A 43 -11.84 13.19 -2.33
N ILE A 44 -13.08 13.42 -1.93
CA ILE A 44 -14.06 14.12 -2.74
C ILE A 44 -14.44 15.35 -1.92
N LEU A 45 -14.10 16.54 -2.44
CA LEU A 45 -14.34 17.82 -1.76
C LEU A 45 -13.77 17.86 -0.32
N GLY A 46 -12.61 17.24 -0.08
CA GLY A 46 -11.94 17.22 1.23
C GLY A 46 -12.49 16.19 2.22
N ILE A 47 -13.45 15.35 1.82
CA ILE A 47 -13.93 14.22 2.61
C ILE A 47 -13.26 12.94 2.09
N ASP A 48 -12.60 12.19 2.98
CA ASP A 48 -11.99 10.91 2.61
C ASP A 48 -13.02 9.99 1.94
N LEU A 49 -12.61 9.37 0.83
CA LEU A 49 -13.44 8.46 0.05
C LEU A 49 -14.03 7.32 0.90
N LYS A 50 -13.35 6.94 2.00
CA LYS A 50 -13.83 5.92 2.95
C LYS A 50 -15.19 6.28 3.57
N TRP A 51 -15.35 7.52 4.02
CA TRP A 51 -16.57 7.98 4.67
C TRP A 51 -17.71 8.09 3.66
N ILE A 52 -17.38 8.49 2.44
CA ILE A 52 -18.34 8.56 1.34
C ILE A 52 -18.81 7.16 0.95
N GLY A 53 -17.89 6.20 0.85
CA GLY A 53 -18.23 4.80 0.59
C GLY A 53 -19.13 4.20 1.68
N ILE A 54 -18.84 4.48 2.96
CA ILE A 54 -19.68 4.05 4.09
C ILE A 54 -21.06 4.71 4.01
N ALA A 55 -21.14 6.03 3.80
CA ALA A 55 -22.40 6.75 3.70
C ALA A 55 -23.24 6.26 2.51
N PHE A 56 -22.61 6.00 1.37
CA PHE A 56 -23.25 5.45 0.19
C PHE A 56 -23.84 4.05 0.45
N MET A 57 -23.06 3.15 1.06
CA MET A 57 -23.55 1.81 1.41
C MET A 57 -24.65 1.85 2.48
N ALA A 58 -24.54 2.75 3.46
CA ALA A 58 -25.58 2.96 4.47
C ALA A 58 -26.88 3.47 3.84
N ALA A 59 -26.82 4.38 2.86
CA ALA A 59 -27.99 4.84 2.12
C ALA A 59 -28.67 3.70 1.35
N ILE A 60 -27.90 2.81 0.71
CA ILE A 60 -28.45 1.63 0.05
C ILE A 60 -29.16 0.71 1.04
N ILE A 61 -28.56 0.44 2.21
CA ILE A 61 -29.17 -0.36 3.27
C ILE A 61 -30.49 0.28 3.73
N PHE A 62 -30.48 1.59 3.96
CA PHE A 62 -31.68 2.35 4.33
C PHE A 62 -32.79 2.15 3.30
N PHE A 63 -32.53 2.41 2.01
CA PHE A 63 -33.55 2.23 0.97
C PHE A 63 -34.00 0.78 0.80
N ALA A 64 -33.12 -0.19 1.01
CA ALA A 64 -33.46 -1.62 0.99
C ALA A 64 -34.39 -2.02 2.15
N ILE A 65 -34.20 -1.46 3.35
CA ILE A 65 -35.09 -1.67 4.50
C ILE A 65 -36.50 -1.13 4.21
N PHE A 66 -36.58 0.07 3.60
CA PHE A 66 -37.85 0.69 3.21
C PHE A 66 -38.42 0.17 1.87
N LYS A 67 -37.77 -0.82 1.25
CA LYS A 67 -38.18 -1.43 -0.03
C LYS A 67 -38.38 -0.41 -1.15
N GLN A 68 -37.53 0.61 -1.19
CA GLN A 68 -37.57 1.65 -2.23
C GLN A 68 -36.66 1.27 -3.41
N ASP A 69 -37.08 0.26 -4.18
CA ASP A 69 -36.34 -0.32 -5.32
C ASP A 69 -35.80 0.72 -6.32
N PHE A 70 -36.56 1.79 -6.54
CA PHE A 70 -36.21 2.83 -7.50
C PHE A 70 -34.97 3.62 -7.06
N TRP A 71 -34.86 3.96 -5.78
CA TRP A 71 -33.65 4.60 -5.24
C TRP A 71 -32.47 3.64 -5.24
N ILE A 72 -32.65 2.39 -4.82
CA ILE A 72 -31.59 1.38 -4.80
C ILE A 72 -30.94 1.26 -6.18
N ARG A 73 -31.75 1.12 -7.24
CA ARG A 73 -31.27 0.99 -8.62
C ARG A 73 -30.58 2.25 -9.13
N ALA A 74 -31.10 3.43 -8.81
CA ALA A 74 -30.47 4.69 -9.17
C ALA A 74 -29.10 4.85 -8.50
N PHE A 75 -29.01 4.64 -7.19
CA PHE A 75 -27.76 4.71 -6.43
C PHE A 75 -26.73 3.69 -6.92
N LEU A 76 -27.11 2.42 -7.13
CA LEU A 76 -26.21 1.39 -7.65
C LEU A 76 -25.70 1.73 -9.06
N SER A 77 -26.55 2.30 -9.92
CA SER A 77 -26.12 2.76 -11.25
C SER A 77 -25.11 3.91 -11.16
N THR A 78 -25.34 4.87 -10.25
CA THR A 78 -24.37 5.94 -9.95
C THR A 78 -23.05 5.35 -9.44
N GLY A 79 -23.12 4.37 -8.53
CA GLY A 79 -21.95 3.63 -8.03
C GLY A 79 -21.14 3.00 -9.17
N LEU A 80 -21.79 2.33 -10.12
CA LEU A 80 -21.10 1.77 -11.30
C LEU A 80 -20.32 2.83 -12.08
N GLY A 81 -20.91 4.02 -12.28
CA GLY A 81 -20.22 5.13 -12.95
C GLY A 81 -18.98 5.61 -12.20
N VAL A 82 -19.08 5.68 -10.87
CA VAL A 82 -17.96 6.03 -9.99
C VAL A 82 -16.84 4.98 -10.07
N GLU A 83 -17.18 3.69 -9.98
CA GLU A 83 -16.22 2.59 -10.05
C GLU A 83 -15.46 2.55 -11.38
N VAL A 84 -16.13 2.84 -12.50
CA VAL A 84 -15.47 2.94 -13.83
C VAL A 84 -14.38 4.00 -13.84
N TYR A 85 -14.64 5.17 -13.24
CA TYR A 85 -13.64 6.23 -13.14
C TYR A 85 -12.48 5.83 -12.23
N LEU A 86 -12.77 5.29 -11.04
CA LEU A 86 -11.75 4.87 -10.07
C LEU A 86 -10.87 3.72 -10.60
N TYR A 87 -11.46 2.82 -11.39
CA TYR A 87 -10.72 1.78 -12.10
C TYR A 87 -9.80 2.36 -13.19
N ALA A 88 -10.31 3.31 -13.98
CA ALA A 88 -9.49 4.01 -14.98
C ALA A 88 -8.34 4.81 -14.33
N PHE A 89 -8.58 5.41 -13.17
CA PHE A 89 -7.55 6.09 -12.38
C PHE A 89 -6.45 5.12 -11.92
N GLN A 90 -6.82 3.91 -11.48
CA GLN A 90 -5.87 2.87 -11.10
C GLN A 90 -4.98 2.44 -12.28
N ILE A 91 -5.58 2.19 -13.46
CA ILE A 91 -4.82 1.82 -14.67
C ILE A 91 -3.88 2.93 -15.11
N ARG A 92 -4.35 4.19 -15.16
CA ARG A 92 -3.55 5.32 -15.64
C ARG A 92 -2.31 5.56 -14.78
N ASN A 93 -2.42 5.27 -13.48
CA ASN A 93 -1.33 5.47 -12.54
C ASN A 93 -0.55 4.18 -12.24
N GLU A 94 -0.79 3.09 -12.99
CA GLU A 94 -0.11 1.79 -12.83
C GLU A 94 -0.18 1.22 -11.41
N VAL A 95 -1.29 1.45 -10.72
CA VAL A 95 -1.50 1.09 -9.33
C VAL A 95 -2.72 0.17 -9.22
N CYS A 96 -2.59 -0.95 -8.50
CA CYS A 96 -3.67 -1.92 -8.34
C CYS A 96 -4.01 -2.09 -6.86
N CYS A 97 -5.22 -1.65 -6.46
CA CYS A 97 -5.71 -1.86 -5.11
C CYS A 97 -6.72 -3.01 -5.02
N PRO A 98 -6.39 -4.14 -4.37
CA PRO A 98 -7.31 -5.26 -4.22
C PRO A 98 -8.61 -4.90 -3.49
N PHE A 99 -8.57 -3.95 -2.54
CA PHE A 99 -9.75 -3.53 -1.78
C PHE A 99 -10.72 -2.72 -2.63
N CYS A 100 -10.22 -1.78 -3.45
CA CYS A 100 -11.05 -1.03 -4.38
C CYS A 100 -11.71 -1.98 -5.39
N LEU A 101 -10.97 -2.93 -5.96
CA LEU A 101 -11.52 -3.92 -6.88
C LEU A 101 -12.59 -4.81 -6.23
N ALA A 102 -12.35 -5.26 -5.00
CA ALA A 102 -13.33 -6.04 -4.25
C ALA A 102 -14.61 -5.21 -3.99
N PHE A 103 -14.47 -3.93 -3.67
CA PHE A 103 -15.61 -3.03 -3.51
C PHE A 103 -16.36 -2.82 -4.84
N SER A 104 -15.65 -2.64 -5.96
CA SER A 104 -16.27 -2.57 -7.30
C SER A 104 -17.07 -3.84 -7.63
N ILE A 105 -16.54 -5.02 -7.27
CA ILE A 105 -17.24 -6.31 -7.46
C ILE A 105 -18.52 -6.36 -6.62
N ILE A 106 -18.48 -5.88 -5.37
CA ILE A 106 -19.68 -5.82 -4.51
C ILE A 106 -20.75 -4.93 -5.15
N ILE A 107 -20.40 -3.74 -5.63
CA ILE A 107 -21.32 -2.83 -6.32
C ILE A 107 -21.91 -3.49 -7.57
N LEU A 108 -21.08 -4.15 -8.38
CA LEU A 108 -21.52 -4.84 -9.59
C LEU A 108 -22.49 -5.97 -9.28
N LEU A 109 -22.19 -6.81 -8.28
CA LEU A 109 -23.08 -7.88 -7.84
C LEU A 109 -24.40 -7.34 -7.30
N SER A 110 -24.35 -6.29 -6.47
CA SER A 110 -25.56 -5.63 -5.97
C SER A 110 -26.41 -5.06 -7.10
N PHE A 111 -25.79 -4.49 -8.14
CA PHE A 111 -26.50 -4.00 -9.32
C PHE A 111 -27.16 -5.14 -10.09
N ILE A 112 -26.46 -6.25 -10.33
CA ILE A 112 -26.99 -7.42 -11.04
C ILE A 112 -28.21 -8.01 -10.31
N ILE A 113 -28.16 -8.11 -8.98
CA ILE A 113 -29.27 -8.63 -8.16
C ILE A 113 -30.51 -7.74 -8.27
N ASN A 114 -30.32 -6.43 -8.45
CA ASN A 114 -31.41 -5.45 -8.59
C ASN A 114 -31.73 -5.09 -10.04
N TYR A 115 -31.13 -5.78 -11.01
CA TYR A 115 -31.34 -5.50 -12.42
C TYR A 115 -32.72 -5.97 -12.86
N LYS A 116 -33.48 -5.06 -13.48
CA LYS A 116 -34.77 -5.36 -14.12
C LYS A 116 -34.64 -5.10 -15.61
N VAL A 117 -35.10 -6.06 -16.40
CA VAL A 117 -35.06 -5.99 -17.87
C VAL A 117 -35.90 -4.79 -18.34
N PRO A 118 -35.33 -3.87 -19.13
CA PRO A 118 -36.05 -2.68 -19.60
C PRO A 118 -37.14 -3.03 -20.61
N SER A 119 -38.29 -2.35 -20.52
CA SER A 119 -39.41 -2.49 -21.46
C SER A 119 -39.03 -2.09 -22.90
N ALA A 120 -38.04 -1.22 -23.06
CA ALA A 120 -37.49 -0.81 -24.36
C ALA A 120 -36.93 -1.98 -25.18
N TRP A 121 -36.51 -3.08 -24.53
CA TRP A 121 -36.03 -4.28 -25.21
C TRP A 121 -37.13 -4.92 -26.07
N TYR A 122 -38.38 -4.87 -25.62
CA TYR A 122 -39.51 -5.49 -26.33
C TYR A 122 -40.08 -4.63 -27.46
N HIS A 123 -40.05 -3.30 -27.34
CA HIS A 123 -40.79 -2.41 -28.25
C HIS A 123 -39.96 -1.70 -29.33
N LYS A 124 -38.68 -1.36 -29.08
CA LYS A 124 -37.92 -0.51 -30.01
C LYS A 124 -36.41 -0.77 -29.98
N ARG A 125 -35.96 -1.70 -30.83
CA ARG A 125 -34.57 -2.18 -30.91
C ARG A 125 -33.51 -1.07 -31.08
N SER A 126 -33.83 0.04 -31.76
CA SER A 126 -32.88 1.15 -31.97
C SER A 126 -32.55 1.96 -30.71
N ARG A 127 -33.40 1.92 -29.67
CA ARG A 127 -33.15 2.60 -28.39
C ARG A 127 -32.48 1.70 -27.36
N MET A 128 -32.19 0.44 -27.70
CA MET A 128 -31.66 -0.56 -26.77
C MET A 128 -30.36 -0.11 -26.06
N TRP A 129 -29.46 0.57 -26.77
CA TRP A 129 -28.19 1.05 -26.20
C TRP A 129 -28.38 2.12 -25.12
N LEU A 130 -29.47 2.91 -25.12
CA LEU A 130 -29.71 3.89 -24.05
C LEU A 130 -30.23 3.25 -22.76
N TYR A 131 -30.85 2.08 -22.87
CA TYR A 131 -31.53 1.41 -21.77
C TYR A 131 -30.81 0.12 -21.33
N PHE A 132 -29.58 -0.13 -21.80
CA PHE A 132 -28.90 -1.41 -21.51
C PHE A 132 -28.65 -1.65 -20.01
N LEU A 133 -28.51 -0.58 -19.22
CA LEU A 133 -28.43 -0.64 -17.75
C LEU A 133 -29.81 -0.73 -17.08
N GLY A 134 -30.90 -0.74 -17.85
CA GLY A 134 -32.28 -0.75 -17.37
C GLY A 134 -32.90 0.65 -17.27
N GLU A 135 -34.14 0.68 -16.78
CA GLU A 135 -34.94 1.91 -16.59
C GLU A 135 -35.51 2.00 -15.18
N VAL A 136 -35.71 3.21 -14.67
CA VAL A 136 -36.30 3.49 -13.35
C VAL A 136 -37.44 4.49 -13.46
N ASP A 137 -38.47 4.28 -12.63
CA ASP A 137 -39.65 5.14 -12.55
C ASP A 137 -39.65 5.91 -11.22
N PHE A 138 -39.80 7.23 -11.29
CA PHE A 138 -39.87 8.11 -10.12
C PHE A 138 -41.30 8.67 -9.98
N PRO A 139 -42.18 8.00 -9.23
CA PRO A 139 -43.59 8.40 -9.13
C PRO A 139 -43.75 9.79 -8.51
N MET A 140 -42.87 10.18 -7.59
CA MET A 140 -42.90 11.47 -6.90
C MET A 140 -42.73 12.68 -7.84
N PHE A 141 -41.93 12.53 -8.90
CA PHE A 141 -41.66 13.60 -9.87
C PHE A 141 -42.45 13.46 -11.17
N LYS A 142 -43.36 12.47 -11.25
CA LYS A 142 -44.10 12.10 -12.48
C LYS A 142 -43.19 11.76 -13.67
N ILE A 143 -41.94 11.35 -13.41
CA ILE A 143 -40.97 10.96 -14.45
C ILE A 143 -41.03 9.44 -14.61
N GLN A 144 -41.29 8.99 -15.83
CA GLN A 144 -41.37 7.57 -16.18
C GLN A 144 -40.24 7.18 -17.13
N LYS A 145 -39.74 5.95 -17.00
CA LYS A 145 -38.76 5.32 -17.89
C LYS A 145 -37.46 6.10 -18.01
N LEU A 146 -36.89 6.55 -16.90
CA LEU A 146 -35.58 7.18 -16.93
C LEU A 146 -34.49 6.12 -17.13
N PRO A 147 -33.60 6.25 -18.13
CA PRO A 147 -32.52 5.28 -18.33
C PRO A 147 -31.50 5.36 -17.20
N LEU A 148 -31.14 4.19 -16.63
CA LEU A 148 -30.16 4.10 -15.57
C LEU A 148 -28.75 4.54 -16.02
N LEU A 149 -28.47 4.51 -17.32
CA LEU A 149 -27.25 5.05 -17.91
C LEU A 149 -27.01 6.52 -17.55
N LEU A 150 -28.06 7.34 -17.42
CA LEU A 150 -27.90 8.74 -17.02
C LEU A 150 -27.34 8.87 -15.60
N PHE A 151 -27.78 8.01 -14.67
CA PHE A 151 -27.25 7.99 -13.30
C PHE A 151 -25.80 7.53 -13.24
N SER A 152 -25.42 6.57 -14.07
CA SER A 152 -24.03 6.12 -14.21
C SER A 152 -23.15 7.22 -14.78
N LEU A 153 -23.59 7.89 -15.85
CA LEU A 153 -22.87 9.04 -16.43
C LEU A 153 -22.75 10.18 -15.42
N LEU A 154 -23.81 10.48 -14.66
CA LEU A 154 -23.78 11.49 -13.62
C LEU A 154 -22.79 11.14 -12.51
N GLY A 155 -22.75 9.87 -12.08
CA GLY A 155 -21.77 9.38 -11.11
C GLY A 155 -20.34 9.57 -11.61
N TYR A 156 -20.07 9.16 -12.85
CA TYR A 156 -18.78 9.33 -13.51
C TYR A 156 -18.36 10.81 -13.61
N LEU A 157 -19.25 11.69 -14.05
CA LEU A 157 -18.97 13.11 -14.17
C LEU A 157 -18.76 13.77 -12.81
N THR A 158 -19.53 13.38 -11.80
CA THR A 158 -19.40 13.90 -10.44
C THR A 158 -18.02 13.56 -9.89
N ILE A 159 -17.62 12.29 -9.96
CA ILE A 159 -16.29 11.88 -9.48
C ILE A 159 -15.18 12.53 -10.31
N LEU A 160 -15.31 12.61 -11.63
CA LEU A 160 -14.34 13.28 -12.50
C LEU A 160 -14.05 14.73 -12.09
N LEU A 161 -15.08 15.47 -11.66
CA LEU A 161 -14.97 16.88 -11.30
C LEU A 161 -14.60 17.12 -9.84
N THR A 162 -14.90 16.18 -8.95
CA THR A 162 -14.79 16.38 -7.49
C THR A 162 -13.68 15.57 -6.83
N PHE A 163 -13.21 14.52 -7.51
CA PHE A 163 -12.19 13.62 -6.98
C PHE A 163 -10.81 14.26 -7.05
N SER A 164 -10.20 14.44 -5.89
CA SER A 164 -8.80 14.76 -5.74
C SER A 164 -8.08 13.49 -5.30
N GLY A 165 -7.51 12.78 -6.27
CA GLY A 165 -6.71 11.58 -6.02
C GLY A 165 -5.22 11.91 -6.06
N SER A 166 -4.51 11.68 -4.96
CA SER A 166 -3.05 11.70 -4.97
C SER A 166 -2.55 10.25 -5.03
N VAL A 167 -1.96 9.86 -6.16
CA VAL A 167 -0.99 8.78 -6.14
C VAL A 167 0.32 9.41 -5.75
N ILE A 168 0.72 9.28 -4.49
CA ILE A 168 2.06 9.72 -4.12
C ILE A 168 2.99 8.59 -4.58
N PRO A 169 3.81 8.78 -5.64
CA PRO A 169 4.86 7.81 -5.91
C PRO A 169 5.70 7.70 -4.65
N ALA A 170 6.10 6.48 -4.30
CA ALA A 170 6.92 6.15 -3.13
C ALA A 170 8.12 7.12 -2.88
N TYR A 171 8.58 7.81 -3.93
CA TYR A 171 9.70 8.74 -3.92
C TYR A 171 9.40 10.17 -3.42
N GLY A 172 8.14 10.56 -3.19
CA GLY A 172 7.74 11.96 -2.98
C GLY A 172 7.55 12.44 -1.53
N GLN A 173 7.43 11.57 -0.53
CA GLN A 173 7.12 12.02 0.84
C GLN A 173 8.36 12.47 1.62
N GLU A 174 8.12 13.40 2.56
CA GLU A 174 9.06 13.91 3.57
C GLU A 174 10.00 12.83 4.14
N SER A 175 11.16 13.24 4.66
CA SER A 175 12.22 12.37 5.23
C SER A 175 11.73 11.30 6.22
N ASN A 176 10.52 11.47 6.78
CA ASN A 176 9.87 10.55 7.71
C ASN A 176 9.24 9.30 7.05
N HIS A 177 9.26 9.17 5.71
CA HIS A 177 8.64 8.04 4.98
C HIS A 177 9.54 7.38 3.93
N ARG A 178 10.85 7.67 3.94
CA ARG A 178 11.83 7.07 3.01
C ARG A 178 12.68 6.03 3.71
N VAL A 179 13.21 5.07 2.94
CA VAL A 179 14.27 4.18 3.42
C VAL A 179 15.47 5.05 3.82
N PRO A 180 15.98 4.95 5.05
CA PRO A 180 17.11 5.76 5.48
C PRO A 180 18.37 5.47 4.66
N THR A 181 18.89 6.51 4.03
CA THR A 181 20.14 6.48 3.26
C THR A 181 21.06 7.56 3.80
N PHE A 182 22.33 7.23 3.99
CA PHE A 182 23.31 8.08 4.64
C PHE A 182 24.40 8.47 3.66
N GLY A 183 24.94 9.68 3.80
CA GLY A 183 25.95 10.21 2.88
C GLY A 183 25.36 10.80 1.61
N LYS A 184 26.24 11.17 0.69
CA LYS A 184 25.93 11.82 -0.59
C LYS A 184 26.89 11.29 -1.64
N GLY A 185 26.45 11.23 -2.88
CA GLY A 185 27.27 10.85 -4.03
C GLY A 185 26.63 9.79 -4.92
N ASP A 186 27.33 9.50 -6.02
CA ASP A 186 26.83 8.68 -7.12
C ASP A 186 26.97 7.18 -6.88
N TYR A 187 27.92 6.77 -6.03
CA TYR A 187 28.08 5.39 -5.62
C TYR A 187 27.10 5.05 -4.49
N GLU A 188 26.29 4.02 -4.70
CA GLU A 188 25.33 3.49 -3.75
C GLU A 188 25.81 2.15 -3.21
N ILE A 189 25.91 2.04 -1.88
CA ILE A 189 26.18 0.79 -1.17
C ILE A 189 24.90 0.40 -0.44
N ILE A 190 24.32 -0.74 -0.80
CA ILE A 190 23.13 -1.30 -0.15
C ILE A 190 23.52 -2.56 0.61
N MET A 191 23.46 -2.51 1.94
CA MET A 191 23.78 -3.60 2.83
C MET A 191 22.49 -4.32 3.25
N PHE A 192 22.32 -5.56 2.81
CA PHE A 192 21.22 -6.44 3.18
C PHE A 192 21.66 -7.37 4.31
N THR A 193 21.04 -7.24 5.48
CA THR A 193 21.45 -7.97 6.70
C THR A 193 20.25 -8.49 7.48
N ASP A 194 20.44 -9.54 8.27
CA ASP A 194 19.49 -9.98 9.31
C ASP A 194 20.21 -9.90 10.67
N TYR A 195 19.54 -9.37 11.71
CA TYR A 195 20.14 -9.23 13.04
C TYR A 195 20.50 -10.56 13.71
N PHE A 196 19.87 -11.66 13.30
CA PHE A 196 20.13 -13.01 13.81
C PHE A 196 21.15 -13.79 12.97
N CYS A 197 21.77 -13.15 11.97
CA CYS A 197 22.79 -13.73 11.12
C CYS A 197 24.20 -13.41 11.65
N THR A 198 24.94 -14.42 12.09
CA THR A 198 26.30 -14.24 12.65
C THR A 198 27.28 -13.59 11.66
N PRO A 199 27.36 -14.01 10.38
CA PRO A 199 28.23 -13.33 9.42
C PRO A 199 27.84 -11.85 9.19
N CYS A 200 26.55 -11.51 9.34
CA CYS A 200 26.05 -10.14 9.24
C CYS A 200 26.64 -9.25 10.34
N ARG A 201 26.62 -9.70 11.61
CA ARG A 201 27.25 -8.97 12.72
C ARG A 201 28.75 -8.80 12.52
N ARG A 202 29.44 -9.85 12.04
CA ARG A 202 30.89 -9.78 11.78
C ARG A 202 31.24 -8.72 10.75
N ILE A 203 30.54 -8.70 9.61
CA ILE A 203 30.84 -7.72 8.56
C ILE A 203 30.42 -6.30 8.97
N ASP A 204 29.33 -6.12 9.72
CA ASP A 204 28.88 -4.81 10.19
C ASP A 204 29.95 -4.13 11.07
N ILE A 205 30.48 -4.87 12.05
CA ILE A 205 31.56 -4.39 12.93
C ILE A 205 32.86 -4.16 12.14
N LYS A 206 33.24 -5.11 11.28
CA LYS A 206 34.49 -5.03 10.52
C LYS A 206 34.48 -3.88 9.51
N ALA A 207 33.35 -3.64 8.87
CA ALA A 207 33.20 -2.63 7.82
C ALA A 207 32.93 -1.22 8.36
N GLU A 208 32.59 -1.04 9.64
CA GLU A 208 32.22 0.24 10.23
C GLU A 208 33.21 1.37 9.87
N HIS A 209 34.50 1.19 10.19
CA HIS A 209 35.52 2.22 9.91
C HIS A 209 35.62 2.53 8.41
N LEU A 210 35.61 1.48 7.57
CA LEU A 210 35.72 1.63 6.12
C LEU A 210 34.51 2.36 5.53
N LEU A 211 33.30 2.05 6.01
CA LEU A 211 32.07 2.71 5.57
C LEU A 211 32.02 4.17 6.02
N LYS A 212 32.50 4.49 7.24
CA LYS A 212 32.62 5.89 7.70
C LYS A 212 33.59 6.69 6.82
N GLU A 213 34.71 6.11 6.46
CA GLU A 213 35.69 6.73 5.56
C GLU A 213 35.11 6.95 4.16
N LEU A 214 34.41 5.95 3.61
CA LEU A 214 33.71 6.06 2.32
C LEU A 214 32.61 7.14 2.36
N LEU A 215 31.81 7.21 3.42
CA LEU A 215 30.78 8.24 3.61
C LEU A 215 31.40 9.65 3.70
N SER A 216 32.55 9.78 4.38
CA SER A 216 33.28 11.04 4.52
C SER A 216 33.83 11.57 3.20
N SER A 217 33.97 10.71 2.18
CA SER A 217 34.42 11.12 0.84
C SER A 217 33.38 11.95 0.06
N ASN A 218 32.10 11.97 0.50
CA ASN A 218 30.96 12.56 -0.23
C ASN A 218 30.77 12.03 -1.67
N LYS A 219 31.40 10.90 -2.01
CA LYS A 219 31.19 10.17 -3.29
C LYS A 219 30.24 8.98 -3.13
N VAL A 220 29.92 8.60 -1.89
CA VAL A 220 29.22 7.37 -1.54
C VAL A 220 28.01 7.67 -0.66
N LYS A 221 26.90 7.02 -0.98
CA LYS A 221 25.74 6.87 -0.09
C LYS A 221 25.58 5.41 0.34
N VAL A 222 25.19 5.19 1.59
CA VAL A 222 25.01 3.87 2.20
C VAL A 222 23.57 3.71 2.67
N THR A 223 22.96 2.57 2.34
CA THR A 223 21.62 2.19 2.77
C THR A 223 21.70 0.84 3.47
N PHE A 224 21.12 0.73 4.65
CA PHE A 224 20.98 -0.55 5.36
C PHE A 224 19.55 -1.07 5.24
N ILE A 225 19.40 -2.32 4.81
CA ILE A 225 18.11 -2.98 4.61
C ILE A 225 18.10 -4.27 5.43
N ASP A 226 17.17 -4.34 6.37
CA ASP A 226 16.99 -5.51 7.21
C ASP A 226 16.11 -6.55 6.49
N VAL A 227 16.66 -7.73 6.23
CA VAL A 227 16.00 -8.83 5.52
C VAL A 227 15.36 -9.77 6.53
N PRO A 228 14.04 -9.97 6.51
CA PRO A 228 13.34 -10.69 7.58
C PRO A 228 13.38 -12.22 7.42
N PHE A 229 14.58 -12.82 7.44
CA PHE A 229 14.73 -14.28 7.43
C PHE A 229 14.41 -14.91 8.79
N ASN A 230 14.67 -14.20 9.89
CA ASN A 230 14.16 -14.55 11.21
C ASN A 230 12.79 -13.92 11.48
N LYS A 231 11.90 -14.66 12.16
CA LYS A 231 10.55 -14.19 12.56
C LYS A 231 10.58 -12.93 13.44
N THR A 232 11.68 -12.72 14.16
CA THR A 232 11.86 -11.57 15.06
C THR A 232 12.46 -10.36 14.34
N THR A 233 13.03 -10.53 13.15
CA THR A 233 13.68 -9.43 12.41
C THR A 233 12.76 -8.22 12.15
N PRO A 234 11.46 -8.36 11.83
CA PRO A 234 10.57 -7.21 11.68
C PRO A 234 10.48 -6.32 12.91
N LEU A 235 10.56 -6.89 14.12
CA LEU A 235 10.61 -6.12 15.37
C LEU A 235 11.89 -5.29 15.45
N TYR A 236 13.03 -5.88 15.11
CA TYR A 236 14.31 -5.17 15.12
C TYR A 236 14.38 -4.10 14.02
N ALA A 237 13.90 -4.39 12.82
CA ALA A 237 13.80 -3.44 11.72
C ALA A 237 12.92 -2.22 12.09
N LYS A 238 11.81 -2.45 12.81
CA LYS A 238 10.95 -1.38 13.36
C LYS A 238 11.77 -0.44 14.26
N TYR A 239 12.50 -1.00 15.22
CA TYR A 239 13.28 -0.19 16.16
C TYR A 239 14.52 0.46 15.56
N TYR A 240 15.12 -0.15 14.54
CA TYR A 240 16.15 0.49 13.72
C TYR A 240 15.61 1.77 13.07
N LEU A 241 14.47 1.67 12.36
CA LEU A 241 13.85 2.84 11.73
C LEU A 241 13.47 3.92 12.75
N TYR A 242 12.92 3.53 13.91
CA TYR A 242 12.55 4.50 14.93
C TYR A 242 13.78 5.20 15.55
N ALA A 243 14.87 4.46 15.75
CA ALA A 243 16.10 5.03 16.31
C ALA A 243 16.76 5.98 15.32
N VAL A 244 16.88 5.59 14.04
CA VAL A 244 17.42 6.45 12.97
C VAL A 244 16.55 7.68 12.72
N ASN A 245 15.23 7.58 12.90
CA ASN A 245 14.33 8.72 12.79
C ASN A 245 14.47 9.72 13.96
N ALA A 246 15.02 9.29 15.10
CA ALA A 246 15.35 10.20 16.20
C ALA A 246 16.76 10.78 16.08
N ASP A 247 17.71 9.99 15.57
CA ASP A 247 19.10 10.35 15.38
C ASP A 247 19.57 9.89 13.99
N SER A 248 19.61 10.85 13.05
CA SER A 248 19.99 10.61 11.66
C SER A 248 21.49 10.82 11.39
N GLU A 249 22.30 11.09 12.42
CA GLU A 249 23.74 11.29 12.24
C GLU A 249 24.44 9.97 11.90
N THR A 250 25.47 10.03 11.05
CA THR A 250 26.18 8.83 10.56
C THR A 250 26.77 8.00 11.70
N ASP A 251 27.33 8.65 12.72
CA ASP A 251 27.88 7.94 13.89
C ASP A 251 26.78 7.32 14.77
N GLY A 252 25.61 7.96 14.85
CA GLY A 252 24.43 7.41 15.51
C GLY A 252 23.98 6.10 14.88
N VAL A 253 23.95 6.01 13.55
CA VAL A 253 23.49 4.82 12.81
C VAL A 253 24.33 3.58 13.11
N PHE A 254 25.66 3.68 13.05
CA PHE A 254 26.53 2.53 13.33
C PHE A 254 26.41 2.08 14.80
N LYS A 255 26.29 3.03 15.73
CA LYS A 255 26.02 2.73 17.14
C LYS A 255 24.69 1.98 17.31
N ILE A 256 23.62 2.46 16.67
CA ILE A 256 22.30 1.81 16.70
C ILE A 256 22.39 0.37 16.19
N ARG A 257 23.00 0.16 15.02
CA ARG A 257 23.14 -1.18 14.43
C ARG A 257 23.91 -2.13 15.34
N LYS A 258 25.04 -1.68 15.88
CA LYS A 258 25.84 -2.45 16.84
C LYS A 258 25.01 -2.87 18.06
N VAL A 259 24.28 -1.94 18.66
CA VAL A 259 23.41 -2.22 19.81
C VAL A 259 22.31 -3.24 19.45
N LEU A 260 21.69 -3.13 18.27
CA LEU A 260 20.67 -4.07 17.82
C LEU A 260 21.23 -5.46 17.53
N PHE A 261 22.43 -5.58 16.93
CA PHE A 261 23.12 -6.86 16.80
C PHE A 261 23.49 -7.48 18.15
N ASP A 262 23.93 -6.66 19.11
CA ASP A 262 24.24 -7.12 20.46
C ASP A 262 22.98 -7.57 21.22
N ALA A 263 21.84 -6.90 21.02
CA ALA A 263 20.55 -7.32 21.54
C ALA A 263 20.11 -8.68 20.96
N ALA A 264 20.19 -8.84 19.64
CA ALA A 264 19.75 -10.05 18.94
C ALA A 264 20.66 -11.24 19.22
N GLN A 265 21.98 -11.09 19.11
CA GLN A 265 22.93 -12.22 19.16
C GLN A 265 23.65 -12.34 20.49
N GLY A 266 23.91 -11.23 21.18
CA GLY A 266 24.63 -11.21 22.46
C GLY A 266 23.72 -11.43 23.66
N LYS A 267 22.51 -10.85 23.63
CA LYS A 267 21.50 -10.96 24.69
C LYS A 267 20.34 -11.90 24.36
N ASN A 268 20.25 -12.35 23.11
CA ASN A 268 19.21 -13.25 22.63
C ASN A 268 17.78 -12.75 22.93
N ILE A 269 17.54 -11.47 22.69
CA ILE A 269 16.26 -10.82 22.98
C ILE A 269 15.27 -11.09 21.84
N HIS A 270 14.10 -11.64 22.17
CA HIS A 270 13.04 -11.93 21.19
C HIS A 270 11.73 -11.17 21.43
N ASN A 271 11.57 -10.53 22.59
CA ASN A 271 10.37 -9.76 22.93
C ASN A 271 10.61 -8.25 22.80
N GLU A 272 9.55 -7.52 22.43
CA GLU A 272 9.53 -6.08 22.28
C GLU A 272 9.84 -5.35 23.60
N ASP A 273 9.22 -5.72 24.71
CA ASP A 273 9.45 -5.04 26.00
C ASP A 273 10.92 -5.13 26.44
N GLN A 274 11.53 -6.30 26.28
CA GLN A 274 12.93 -6.54 26.57
C GLN A 274 13.85 -5.72 25.65
N LEU A 275 13.49 -5.61 24.37
CA LEU A 275 14.25 -4.81 23.41
C LEU A 275 14.17 -3.32 23.76
N ILE A 276 12.98 -2.81 24.08
CA ILE A 276 12.77 -1.43 24.53
C ILE A 276 13.64 -1.13 25.75
N ASP A 277 13.58 -1.98 26.78
CA ASP A 277 14.35 -1.78 28.01
C ASP A 277 15.85 -1.83 27.76
N TYR A 278 16.30 -2.71 26.88
CA TYR A 278 17.70 -2.77 26.48
C TYR A 278 18.14 -1.50 25.74
N LEU A 279 17.33 -1.00 24.79
CA LEU A 279 17.62 0.23 24.06
C LEU A 279 17.70 1.45 24.99
N LYS A 280 16.81 1.57 25.99
CA LYS A 280 16.91 2.63 27.02
C LYS A 280 18.21 2.54 27.79
N LYS A 281 18.60 1.34 28.23
CA LYS A 281 19.85 1.12 28.98
C LYS A 281 21.09 1.48 28.16
N GLN A 282 21.02 1.34 26.83
CA GLN A 282 22.11 1.72 25.91
C GLN A 282 22.05 3.19 25.46
N ASN A 283 21.16 4.00 26.05
CA ASN A 283 20.94 5.41 25.70
C ASN A 283 20.66 5.60 24.19
N ILE A 284 19.82 4.75 23.61
CA ILE A 284 19.31 4.91 22.25
C ILE A 284 17.96 5.62 22.33
N SER A 285 17.88 6.83 21.76
CA SER A 285 16.61 7.52 21.54
C SER A 285 15.88 6.95 20.33
N TRP A 286 14.56 6.98 20.34
CA TRP A 286 13.76 6.61 19.18
C TRP A 286 12.51 7.47 19.07
N LYS A 287 12.08 7.70 17.83
CA LYS A 287 10.90 8.47 17.47
C LYS A 287 10.08 7.66 16.50
N LYS A 288 8.80 7.44 16.83
CA LYS A 288 7.90 6.67 15.97
C LYS A 288 7.89 7.24 14.56
N MET A 289 8.07 6.36 13.57
CA MET A 289 8.06 6.64 12.14
C MET A 289 6.86 5.92 11.52
N GLY A 290 6.44 6.28 10.30
CA GLY A 290 5.42 5.53 9.57
C GLY A 290 5.93 4.19 9.02
N GLU A 291 6.20 3.19 9.87
CA GLU A 291 6.82 1.92 9.43
C GLU A 291 6.00 1.18 8.36
N LYS A 292 4.67 1.37 8.36
CA LYS A 292 3.76 0.78 7.37
C LYS A 292 4.03 1.22 5.94
N VAL A 293 4.63 2.39 5.75
CA VAL A 293 4.99 2.94 4.43
C VAL A 293 6.40 2.47 4.02
N VAL A 294 7.33 2.39 4.98
CA VAL A 294 8.74 2.06 4.71
C VAL A 294 8.96 0.56 4.50
N PHE A 295 8.28 -0.31 5.25
CA PHE A 295 8.47 -1.77 5.13
C PHE A 295 8.18 -2.33 3.73
N PRO A 296 7.11 -1.91 3.02
CA PRO A 296 6.92 -2.28 1.62
C PRO A 296 8.07 -1.86 0.71
N MET A 297 8.67 -0.68 0.93
CA MET A 297 9.83 -0.21 0.15
C MET A 297 11.07 -1.06 0.42
N LEU A 298 11.32 -1.44 1.68
CA LEU A 298 12.39 -2.37 2.03
C LEU A 298 12.21 -3.72 1.35
N ASN A 299 10.98 -4.27 1.37
CA ASN A 299 10.65 -5.52 0.67
C ASN A 299 10.82 -5.40 -0.84
N ALA A 300 10.40 -4.29 -1.45
CA ALA A 300 10.60 -4.05 -2.87
C ALA A 300 12.10 -4.06 -3.23
N ALA A 301 12.94 -3.41 -2.43
CA ALA A 301 14.39 -3.41 -2.63
C ALA A 301 15.02 -4.81 -2.49
N ILE A 302 14.53 -5.64 -1.55
CA ILE A 302 14.96 -7.04 -1.40
C ILE A 302 14.62 -7.85 -2.66
N ILE A 303 13.41 -7.68 -3.21
CA ILE A 303 12.93 -8.37 -4.42
C ILE A 303 13.70 -7.89 -5.65
N GLU A 304 13.82 -6.57 -5.86
CA GLU A 304 14.50 -5.95 -6.99
C GLU A 304 15.97 -6.41 -7.10
N ASN A 305 16.64 -6.57 -5.95
CA ASN A 305 18.05 -7.01 -5.90
C ASN A 305 18.21 -8.55 -5.81
N ASN A 306 17.11 -9.30 -5.94
CA ASN A 306 17.07 -10.77 -5.87
C ASN A 306 17.80 -11.33 -4.64
N ILE A 307 17.51 -10.78 -3.46
CA ILE A 307 18.22 -11.12 -2.22
C ILE A 307 17.65 -12.41 -1.64
N ASN A 308 18.46 -13.46 -1.64
CA ASN A 308 18.13 -14.80 -1.13
C ASN A 308 19.05 -15.28 0.00
N ALA A 309 20.04 -14.47 0.38
CA ALA A 309 20.99 -14.77 1.44
C ALA A 309 21.47 -13.48 2.14
N THR A 310 21.84 -13.61 3.40
CA THR A 310 22.43 -12.52 4.19
C THR A 310 23.75 -12.97 4.83
N PRO A 311 24.77 -12.09 4.93
CA PRO A 311 24.78 -10.72 4.43
C PRO A 311 24.96 -10.69 2.91
N THR A 312 24.33 -9.73 2.27
CA THR A 312 24.57 -9.40 0.86
C THR A 312 24.82 -7.90 0.73
N CYS A 313 25.82 -7.50 -0.04
CA CYS A 313 26.09 -6.10 -0.37
C CYS A 313 25.91 -5.90 -1.87
N VAL A 314 25.20 -4.84 -2.25
CA VAL A 314 25.12 -4.37 -3.63
C VAL A 314 25.81 -3.02 -3.71
N ILE A 315 26.80 -2.90 -4.60
CA ILE A 315 27.49 -1.65 -4.93
C ILE A 315 27.03 -1.25 -6.33
N ARG A 316 26.45 -0.05 -6.46
CA ARG A 316 25.88 0.47 -7.71
C ARG A 316 26.44 1.86 -7.99
N HIS A 317 26.92 2.08 -9.21
CA HIS A 317 27.31 3.41 -9.69
C HIS A 317 26.35 3.93 -10.77
N SER A 318 25.85 3.02 -11.60
CA SER A 318 24.83 3.31 -12.63
C SER A 318 23.95 2.08 -12.84
N ALA A 319 22.87 2.21 -13.63
CA ALA A 319 22.01 1.07 -13.95
C ALA A 319 22.75 -0.09 -14.65
N ALA A 320 23.87 0.20 -15.33
CA ALA A 320 24.70 -0.79 -16.01
C ALA A 320 25.87 -1.32 -15.15
N ASP A 321 26.22 -0.65 -14.05
CA ASP A 321 27.34 -1.02 -13.18
C ASP A 321 26.82 -1.34 -11.77
N ILE A 322 26.40 -2.59 -11.61
CA ILE A 322 25.89 -3.17 -10.37
C ILE A 322 26.72 -4.40 -10.02
N LYS A 323 27.36 -4.38 -8.85
CA LYS A 323 28.16 -5.50 -8.32
C LYS A 323 27.52 -6.03 -7.04
N LYS A 324 27.27 -7.34 -6.99
CA LYS A 324 26.66 -8.02 -5.85
C LYS A 324 27.68 -8.94 -5.17
N PHE A 325 27.82 -8.81 -3.87
CA PHE A 325 28.74 -9.58 -3.03
C PHE A 325 27.95 -10.30 -1.94
N VAL A 326 28.12 -11.61 -1.81
CA VAL A 326 27.40 -12.44 -0.81
C VAL A 326 28.40 -13.01 0.18
N GLY A 327 28.09 -12.91 1.47
CA GLY A 327 28.95 -13.34 2.57
C GLY A 327 29.96 -12.28 3.01
N ASP A 328 30.39 -12.36 4.27
CA ASP A 328 31.26 -11.37 4.91
C ASP A 328 32.62 -11.18 4.22
N THR A 329 33.26 -12.27 3.80
CA THR A 329 34.57 -12.20 3.11
C THR A 329 34.49 -11.46 1.77
N ASN A 330 33.49 -11.79 0.94
CA ASN A 330 33.33 -11.18 -0.38
C ASN A 330 32.91 -9.72 -0.28
N ILE A 331 32.03 -9.40 0.68
CA ILE A 331 31.63 -8.01 0.95
C ILE A 331 32.84 -7.18 1.35
N TRP A 332 33.67 -7.68 2.27
CA TRP A 332 34.89 -6.98 2.69
C TRP A 332 35.82 -6.68 1.52
N LYS A 333 36.04 -7.68 0.64
CA LYS A 333 36.84 -7.52 -0.57
C LYS A 333 36.26 -6.45 -1.49
N GLY A 334 34.96 -6.51 -1.78
CA GLY A 334 34.26 -5.54 -2.63
C GLY A 334 34.33 -4.10 -2.11
N LEU A 335 34.14 -3.90 -0.80
CA LEU A 335 34.25 -2.57 -0.19
C LEU A 335 35.68 -2.01 -0.26
N THR A 336 36.68 -2.86 -0.08
CA THR A 336 38.11 -2.46 -0.14
C THR A 336 38.53 -2.12 -1.57
N GLU A 337 38.03 -2.89 -2.55
CA GLU A 337 38.21 -2.60 -3.98
C GLU A 337 37.56 -1.27 -4.37
N LEU A 338 36.33 -1.01 -3.90
CA LEU A 338 35.65 0.27 -4.11
C LEU A 338 36.47 1.44 -3.55
N LYS A 339 36.94 1.34 -2.30
CA LYS A 339 37.82 2.38 -1.71
C LYS A 339 39.04 2.63 -2.60
N SER A 340 39.68 1.57 -3.08
CA SER A 340 40.87 1.68 -3.93
C SER A 340 40.56 2.36 -5.28
N GLN A 341 39.36 2.16 -5.83
CA GLN A 341 38.90 2.82 -7.06
C GLN A 341 38.63 4.32 -6.82
N LEU A 342 37.99 4.66 -5.69
CA LEU A 342 37.64 6.05 -5.34
C LEU A 342 38.82 6.93 -4.93
N ILE A 343 39.97 6.32 -4.58
CA ILE A 343 41.23 7.03 -4.32
C ILE A 343 41.98 7.34 -5.63
N LYS A 344 41.83 6.48 -6.65
CA LYS A 344 42.51 6.65 -7.94
C LYS A 344 41.82 7.68 -8.87
N ASN A 345 40.52 7.87 -8.67
CA ASN A 345 39.67 8.85 -9.37
C ASN A 345 39.34 10.00 -8.44
#